data_AF-A0A841ZAB0-F1
#
_entry.id   AF-A0A841ZAB0-F1
#
_cell.length_a   1.000
_cell.length_b   1.000
_cell.length_c   1.000
_cell.angle_alpha   90.00
_cell.angle_beta   90.00
_cell.angle_gamma   90.00
#
_symmetry.space_group_name_H-M   'P 1'
#
loop_
_entity.id
_entity.type
_entity.pdbx_description
1 polymer ?
#
loop_
_entity_poly.entity_id
_entity_poly.type
_entity_poly.pdbx_seq_one_letter_code
_entity_poly.pdbx_strand_id
1 'polypeptide(L)'
;MTNKLKQINNTLQDLELELSRTKRKREDLEEVDTFGYTTRNKCDNLFAEIAHFWKGDTATRFLNNSYEDTAFKINKLQRDAYQQIEHLAEEERKIKTTINTTEDLYYQEKKRLLEEDN
;
A
#
# COMPACT_ATOMS: atom_id res chain seq x y z
N MET A 1 6.43 23.00 30.34
CA MET A 1 6.43 21.66 29.71
C MET A 1 7.80 21.04 29.95
N THR A 2 7.89 19.91 30.64
CA THR A 2 9.18 19.25 30.93
C THR A 2 9.82 18.73 29.62
N ASN A 3 11.15 18.61 29.62
CA ASN A 3 11.89 18.05 28.46
C ASN A 3 11.36 16.68 28.04
N LYS A 4 10.89 15.87 28.99
CA LYS A 4 10.31 14.54 28.74
C LYS A 4 8.96 14.60 28.02
N LEU A 5 8.03 15.47 28.44
CA LEU A 5 6.76 15.66 27.71
C LEU A 5 6.97 16.18 26.28
N LYS A 6 7.95 17.07 26.11
CA LYS A 6 8.31 17.58 24.78
C LYS A 6 8.86 16.48 23.87
N GLN A 7 9.72 15.61 24.41
CA GLN A 7 10.24 14.44 23.68
C GLN A 7 9.11 13.49 23.26
N ILE A 8 8.22 13.12 24.19
CA ILE A 8 7.07 12.23 23.90
C ILE A 8 6.16 12.84 22.82
N ASN A 9 5.88 14.15 22.91
CA ASN A 9 5.08 14.85 21.91
C ASN A 9 5.74 14.88 20.52
N ASN A 10 7.05 15.09 20.44
CA ASN A 10 7.76 15.03 19.17
C ASN A 10 7.71 13.62 18.57
N THR A 11 7.88 12.57 19.39
CA THR A 11 7.75 11.18 18.94
C THR A 11 6.35 10.88 18.41
N LEU A 12 5.29 11.40 19.04
CA LEU A 12 3.92 11.28 18.52
C LEU A 12 3.78 11.91 17.14
N GLN A 13 4.29 13.13 16.96
CA GLN A 13 4.24 13.82 15.65
C GLN A 13 5.00 13.06 14.56
N ASP A 14 6.17 12.49 14.89
CA ASP A 14 6.95 11.69 13.96
C ASP A 14 6.20 10.40 13.56
N LEU A 15 5.57 9.71 14.53
CA LEU A 15 4.77 8.50 14.28
C LEU A 15 3.50 8.79 13.47
N GLU A 16 2.83 9.92 13.71
CA GLU A 16 1.67 10.36 12.91
C GLU A 16 2.07 10.64 11.45
N LEU A 17 3.23 11.28 11.25
CA LEU A 17 3.77 11.54 9.92
C LEU A 17 4.13 10.23 9.21
N GLU A 18 4.75 9.29 9.92
CA GLU A 18 5.06 7.95 9.40
C GLU A 18 3.78 7.21 8.99
N LEU A 19 2.76 7.19 9.86
CA LEU A 19 1.46 6.58 9.58
C LEU A 19 0.82 7.17 8.31
N SER A 20 0.86 8.48 8.15
CA SER A 20 0.31 9.18 6.98
C SER A 20 1.04 8.77 5.69
N ARG A 21 2.37 8.68 5.73
CA ARG A 21 3.19 8.23 4.59
C ARG A 21 2.91 6.77 4.23
N THR A 22 2.79 5.89 5.21
CA THR A 22 2.50 4.47 5.00
C THR A 22 1.13 4.27 4.39
N LYS A 23 0.10 4.97 4.89
CA LYS A 23 -1.25 4.97 4.31
C LYS A 23 -1.26 5.39 2.84
N ARG A 24 -0.55 6.47 2.52
CA ARG A 24 -0.48 6.96 1.14
C ARG A 24 0.15 5.94 0.20
N LYS A 25 1.26 5.31 0.61
CA LYS A 25 1.88 4.22 -0.17
C LYS A 25 0.93 3.05 -0.40
N ARG A 26 0.10 2.72 0.59
CA ARG A 26 -0.91 1.65 0.48
C ARG A 26 -1.99 2.03 -0.53
N GLU A 27 -2.51 3.25 -0.45
CA GLU A 27 -3.50 3.79 -1.41
C GLU A 27 -2.94 3.82 -2.84
N ASP A 28 -1.69 4.29 -3.04
CA ASP A 28 -1.03 4.30 -4.34
C ASP A 28 -0.92 2.87 -4.94
N LEU A 29 -0.68 1.85 -4.10
CA LEU A 29 -0.61 0.45 -4.54
C LEU A 29 -1.99 -0.17 -4.83
N GLU A 30 -3.05 0.26 -4.13
CA GLU A 30 -4.42 -0.14 -4.44
C GLU A 30 -4.86 0.41 -5.82
N GLU A 31 -4.37 1.58 -6.21
CA GLU A 31 -4.56 2.11 -7.58
C GLU A 31 -3.86 1.26 -8.64
N VAL A 32 -2.66 0.73 -8.35
CA VAL A 32 -1.93 -0.18 -9.26
C VAL A 32 -2.74 -1.44 -9.55
N ASP A 33 -3.43 -2.00 -8.55
CA ASP A 33 -4.28 -3.17 -8.77
C ASP A 33 -5.46 -2.85 -9.70
N THR A 34 -6.15 -1.74 -9.43
CA THR A 34 -7.26 -1.25 -10.27
C THR A 34 -6.82 -0.98 -11.71
N PHE A 35 -5.64 -0.38 -11.88
CA PHE A 35 -5.04 -0.12 -13.19
C PHE A 35 -4.64 -1.42 -13.91
N GLY A 36 -4.16 -2.42 -13.17
CA GLY A 36 -3.83 -3.76 -13.67
C GLY A 36 -5.04 -4.45 -14.32
N TYR A 37 -6.17 -4.47 -13.62
CA TYR A 37 -7.44 -5.00 -14.16
C TYR A 37 -7.89 -4.25 -15.42
N THR A 38 -7.84 -2.91 -15.38
CA THR A 38 -8.24 -2.08 -16.53
C THR A 38 -7.34 -2.33 -17.75
N THR A 39 -6.03 -2.46 -17.53
CA THR A 39 -5.06 -2.73 -18.59
C THR A 39 -5.26 -4.12 -19.19
N ARG A 40 -5.48 -5.13 -18.36
CA ARG A 40 -5.79 -6.49 -18.83
C ARG A 40 -7.03 -6.50 -19.73
N ASN A 41 -8.12 -5.87 -19.30
CA ASN A 41 -9.34 -5.79 -20.12
C ASN A 41 -9.10 -5.11 -21.47
N LYS A 42 -8.28 -4.06 -21.51
CA LYS A 42 -7.91 -3.39 -22.78
C LYS A 42 -7.06 -4.29 -23.66
N CYS A 43 -6.11 -5.02 -23.09
CA CYS A 43 -5.29 -6.00 -23.82
C CYS A 43 -6.16 -7.13 -24.38
N ASP A 44 -7.08 -7.68 -23.59
CA ASP A 44 -8.00 -8.75 -24.01
C ASP A 44 -8.84 -8.30 -25.21
N ASN A 45 -9.39 -7.07 -25.17
CA ASN A 45 -10.13 -6.49 -26.30
C ASN A 45 -9.25 -6.31 -27.55
N LEU A 46 -8.03 -5.77 -27.38
CA LEU A 46 -7.11 -5.56 -28.49
C LEU A 46 -6.69 -6.89 -29.14
N PHE A 47 -6.38 -7.92 -28.35
CA PHE A 47 -6.03 -9.23 -28.87
C PHE A 47 -7.21 -9.88 -29.60
N ALA A 48 -8.43 -9.71 -29.10
CA ALA A 48 -9.64 -10.19 -29.78
C ALA A 48 -9.86 -9.50 -31.14
N GLU A 49 -9.65 -8.19 -31.22
CA GLU A 49 -9.71 -7.44 -32.49
C GLU A 49 -8.63 -7.93 -33.48
N ILE A 50 -7.38 -8.07 -33.04
CA ILE A 50 -6.31 -8.55 -33.93
C ILE A 50 -6.59 -9.98 -34.41
N ALA A 51 -7.07 -10.86 -33.53
CA ALA A 51 -7.46 -12.22 -33.89
C ALA A 51 -8.59 -12.28 -34.92
N HIS A 52 -9.53 -11.32 -34.88
CA HIS A 52 -10.60 -11.22 -35.87
C HIS A 52 -10.06 -10.95 -37.29
N PHE A 53 -9.04 -10.09 -37.41
CA PHE A 53 -8.48 -9.68 -38.70
C PHE A 53 -7.35 -10.59 -39.21
N TRP A 54 -6.55 -11.18 -38.32
CA TRP A 54 -5.42 -12.03 -38.70
C TRP A 54 -5.80 -13.52 -38.73
N LYS A 55 -6.01 -14.05 -39.93
CA LYS A 55 -6.28 -15.48 -40.16
C LYS A 55 -5.00 -16.27 -40.42
N GLY A 56 -4.91 -17.48 -39.86
CA GLY A 56 -3.84 -18.46 -40.13
C GLY A 56 -3.11 -18.93 -38.86
N ASP A 57 -2.64 -20.19 -38.86
CA ASP A 57 -2.09 -20.88 -37.68
C ASP A 57 -0.92 -20.14 -37.01
N THR A 58 -0.03 -19.53 -37.81
CA THR A 58 1.12 -18.76 -37.28
C THR A 58 0.67 -17.51 -36.53
N ALA A 59 -0.37 -16.83 -37.02
CA ALA A 59 -0.93 -15.65 -36.36
C ALA A 59 -1.65 -16.02 -35.06
N THR A 60 -2.44 -17.11 -35.08
CA THR A 60 -3.09 -17.64 -33.87
C THR A 60 -2.08 -18.01 -32.79
N ARG A 61 -0.97 -18.66 -33.18
CA ARG A 61 0.09 -19.04 -32.24
C ARG A 61 0.83 -17.83 -31.66
N PHE A 62 1.12 -16.82 -32.48
CA PHE A 62 1.71 -15.57 -32.01
C PHE A 62 0.80 -14.85 -31.01
N LEU A 63 -0.50 -14.71 -31.33
CA LEU A 63 -1.47 -14.03 -30.47
C LEU A 63 -1.65 -14.74 -29.13
N ASN A 64 -1.73 -16.07 -29.12
CA ASN A 64 -1.81 -16.84 -27.88
C ASN A 64 -0.57 -16.64 -27.00
N ASN A 65 0.63 -16.71 -27.58
CA ASN A 65 1.87 -16.49 -26.83
C ASN A 65 1.94 -15.06 -26.26
N SER A 66 1.54 -14.05 -27.04
CA SER A 66 1.51 -12.65 -26.58
C SER A 66 0.48 -12.40 -25.49
N TYR A 67 -0.69 -13.03 -25.58
CA TYR A 67 -1.72 -13.00 -24.54
C TYR A 67 -1.20 -13.59 -23.23
N GLU A 68 -0.63 -14.80 -23.29
CA GLU A 68 -0.12 -15.50 -22.10
C GLU A 68 1.00 -14.72 -21.41
N ASP A 69 1.97 -14.18 -22.16
CA ASP A 69 3.06 -13.38 -21.60
C ASP A 69 2.55 -12.07 -20.96
N THR A 70 1.57 -11.42 -21.59
CA THR A 70 0.95 -10.20 -21.05
C THR A 70 0.18 -10.50 -19.75
N ALA A 71 -0.65 -11.56 -19.76
CA ALA A 71 -1.40 -11.99 -18.58
C ALA A 71 -0.46 -12.39 -17.44
N PHE A 72 0.63 -13.11 -17.74
CA PHE A 72 1.65 -13.49 -16.75
C PHE A 72 2.29 -12.26 -16.09
N LYS A 73 2.71 -11.27 -16.88
CA LYS A 73 3.34 -10.03 -16.37
C LYS A 73 2.37 -9.23 -15.51
N ILE A 74 1.12 -9.06 -15.95
CA ILE A 74 0.09 -8.34 -15.19
C ILE A 74 -0.19 -9.05 -13.86
N ASN A 75 -0.42 -10.36 -13.89
CA ASN A 75 -0.70 -11.15 -12.69
C ASN A 75 0.48 -11.09 -11.69
N LYS A 76 1.72 -11.09 -12.19
CA LYS A 76 2.92 -10.94 -11.34
C LYS A 76 2.93 -9.57 -10.65
N LEU A 77 2.71 -8.49 -11.40
CA LEU A 77 2.66 -7.13 -10.84
C LEU A 77 1.56 -6.99 -9.79
N GLN A 78 0.37 -7.53 -10.05
CA GLN A 78 -0.74 -7.51 -9.08
C GLN A 78 -0.39 -8.30 -7.81
N ARG A 79 0.21 -9.49 -7.95
CA ARG A 79 0.65 -10.29 -6.80
C ARG A 79 1.69 -9.55 -5.95
N ASP A 80 2.69 -8.96 -6.60
CA ASP A 80 3.75 -8.22 -5.92
C ASP A 80 3.18 -6.96 -5.22
N ALA A 81 2.16 -6.32 -5.80
CA ALA A 81 1.43 -5.21 -5.19
C ALA A 81 0.62 -5.67 -3.96
N TYR A 82 -0.12 -6.78 -4.04
CA TYR A 82 -0.87 -7.32 -2.90
C TYR A 82 0.03 -7.67 -1.72
N GLN A 83 1.17 -8.30 -1.95
CA GLN A 83 2.12 -8.62 -0.89
C GLN A 83 2.65 -7.36 -0.19
N GLN A 84 2.89 -6.28 -0.94
CA GLN A 84 3.29 -5.00 -0.37
C GLN A 84 2.16 -4.31 0.40
N ILE A 85 0.92 -4.40 -0.09
CA ILE A 85 -0.26 -3.86 0.60
C ILE A 85 -0.45 -4.57 1.95
N GLU A 86 -0.35 -5.90 2.00
CA GLU A 86 -0.45 -6.67 3.25
C GLU A 86 0.64 -6.25 4.24
N HIS A 87 1.88 -6.12 3.77
CA HIS A 87 3.00 -5.67 4.59
C HIS A 87 2.76 -4.26 5.16
N LEU A 88 2.36 -3.30 4.31
CA LEU A 88 2.06 -1.93 4.74
C LEU A 88 0.89 -1.89 5.74
N ALA A 89 -0.14 -2.72 5.54
CA ALA A 89 -1.25 -2.81 6.48
C ALA A 89 -0.81 -3.35 7.86
N GLU A 90 0.16 -4.27 7.90
CA GLU A 90 0.75 -4.72 9.15
C GLU A 90 1.62 -3.64 9.82
N GLU A 91 2.42 -2.91 9.04
CA GLU A 91 3.19 -1.74 9.53
C GLU A 91 2.27 -0.66 10.10
N GLU A 92 1.17 -0.33 9.43
CA GLU A 92 0.16 0.60 9.95
C GLU A 92 -0.39 0.18 11.32
N ARG A 93 -0.66 -1.13 11.51
CA ARG A 93 -1.14 -1.66 12.80
C ARG A 93 -0.07 -1.52 13.89
N LYS A 94 1.19 -1.76 13.56
CA LYS A 94 2.32 -1.60 14.49
C LYS A 94 2.48 -0.13 14.89
N ILE A 95 2.49 0.79 13.92
CA ILE A 95 2.59 2.23 14.19
C ILE A 95 1.43 2.72 15.06
N LYS A 96 0.18 2.33 14.76
CA LYS A 96 -0.99 2.68 15.60
C LYS A 96 -0.85 2.18 17.04
N THR A 97 -0.35 0.95 17.22
CA THR A 97 -0.12 0.40 18.56
C THR A 97 0.93 1.22 19.32
N THR A 98 2.00 1.62 18.64
CA THR A 98 3.05 2.48 19.22
C THR A 98 2.52 3.87 19.56
N ILE A 99 1.67 4.47 18.71
CA ILE A 99 1.00 5.75 18.99
C ILE A 99 0.19 5.63 20.27
N ASN A 100 -0.71 4.66 20.38
CA ASN A 100 -1.54 4.48 21.59
C ASN A 100 -0.67 4.33 22.86
N THR A 101 0.39 3.53 22.78
CA THR A 101 1.32 3.35 23.91
C THR A 101 2.02 4.66 24.27
N THR A 102 2.38 5.47 23.28
CA THR A 102 3.08 6.74 23.47
C THR A 102 2.11 7.81 24.01
N GLU A 103 0.86 7.81 23.59
CA GLU A 103 -0.21 8.65 24.15
C GLU A 103 -0.45 8.32 25.63
N ASP A 104 -0.53 7.04 25.98
CA ASP A 104 -0.66 6.60 27.38
C ASP A 104 0.51 7.12 28.24
N LEU A 105 1.74 7.02 27.73
CA LEU A 105 2.93 7.56 28.39
C LEU A 105 2.87 9.08 28.54
N TYR A 106 2.38 9.79 27.51
CA TYR A 106 2.16 11.24 27.57
C TYR A 106 1.19 11.62 28.70
N TYR A 107 0.04 10.94 28.78
CA TYR A 107 -0.97 11.21 29.79
C TYR A 107 -0.50 10.87 31.21
N GLN A 108 0.21 9.75 31.38
CA GLN A 108 0.81 9.37 32.67
C GLN A 108 1.82 10.41 33.15
N GLU A 109 2.72 10.84 32.27
CA GLU A 109 3.72 11.85 32.58
C GLU A 109 3.08 13.22 32.88
N LYS A 110 2.03 13.59 32.14
CA LYS A 110 1.27 14.82 32.38
C LYS A 110 0.57 14.78 33.74
N LYS A 111 -0.03 13.64 34.11
CA LYS A 111 -0.68 13.43 35.41
C LYS A 111 0.34 13.51 36.55
N ARG A 112 1.49 12.84 36.42
CA ARG A 112 2.59 12.89 37.38
C ARG A 112 3.02 14.32 37.69
N LEU A 113 3.19 15.16 36.66
CA LEU A 113 3.59 16.55 36.84
C LEU A 113 2.53 17.39 37.56
N LEU A 114 1.24 17.14 37.30
CA LEU A 114 0.14 17.81 38.00
C LEU A 114 0.05 17.39 39.47
N GLU A 115 0.48 16.17 39.80
CA GLU A 115 0.55 15.66 41.18
C GLU A 115 1.80 16.16 41.93
N GLU A 116 2.89 16.50 41.22
CA GLU A 116 4.12 17.06 41.80
C GLU A 116 4.05 18.57 42.06
N ASP A 117 3.16 19.28 41.36
CA ASP A 117 2.94 20.73 41.52
C ASP A 117 1.90 21.08 42.62
N ASN A 118 1.26 20.08 43.26
CA ASN A 118 0.30 20.23 44.39
C ASN A 118 0.91 19.81 45.73
#